data_AF-A0A431HQ36-F1
#
_entry.id   AF-A0A431HQ36-F1
#
_cell.length_a   1.000
_cell.length_b   1.000
_cell.length_c   1.000
_cell.angle_alpha   90.00
_cell.angle_beta   90.00
_cell.angle_gamma   90.00
#
_symmetry.space_group_name_H-M   'P 1'
#
loop_
_entity.id
_entity.type
_entity.pdbx_description
1 polymer ?
#
loop_
_entity_poly.entity_id
_entity_poly.type
_entity_poly.pdbx_seq_one_letter_code
_entity_poly.pdbx_strand_id
1 'polypeptide(L)'
;MMRFKEFFNLIDVDSQIIDSYLHDATSIKEIAKKFGKTESQIYRILHSHEIKPNRSKANHHKVNILSNLGWNNKEVANFTGYTSRNVRNILNKGK
;
A
#
# COMPACT_ATOMS: atom_id res chain seq x y z
N MET A 1 4.61 5.98 -30.43
CA MET A 1 3.35 6.75 -30.53
C MET A 1 2.24 5.87 -29.98
N MET A 2 1.72 6.17 -28.78
CA MET A 2 0.66 5.37 -28.14
C MET A 2 -0.63 5.52 -28.95
N ARG A 3 -1.36 4.42 -29.23
CA ARG A 3 -2.59 4.49 -30.03
C ARG A 3 -3.72 5.01 -29.14
N PHE A 4 -4.57 5.89 -29.69
CA PHE A 4 -5.72 6.47 -29.00
C PHE A 4 -6.66 5.42 -28.35
N LYS A 5 -6.76 4.22 -28.93
CA LYS A 5 -7.49 3.08 -28.33
C LYS A 5 -6.88 2.54 -27.04
N GLU A 6 -5.55 2.57 -26.89
CA GLU A 6 -4.85 2.09 -25.71
C GLU A 6 -5.09 3.02 -24.50
N PHE A 7 -5.33 4.32 -24.78
CA PHE A 7 -5.63 5.33 -23.76
C PHE A 7 -6.97 5.08 -23.06
N PHE A 8 -8.04 4.79 -23.81
CA PHE A 8 -9.36 4.48 -23.22
C PHE A 8 -9.35 3.19 -22.39
N ASN A 9 -8.63 2.15 -22.86
CA ASN A 9 -8.51 0.91 -22.11
C ASN A 9 -7.71 1.10 -20.80
N LEU A 10 -6.75 2.02 -20.76
CA LEU A 10 -6.01 2.35 -19.53
C LEU A 10 -6.89 3.05 -18.50
N ILE A 11 -7.76 3.97 -18.92
CA ILE A 11 -8.71 4.67 -18.04
C ILE A 11 -9.67 3.66 -17.38
N ASP A 12 -10.10 2.65 -18.11
CA ASP A 12 -11.01 1.62 -17.61
C ASP A 12 -10.33 0.75 -16.53
N VAL A 13 -9.09 0.32 -16.76
CA VAL A 13 -8.32 -0.46 -15.79
C VAL A 13 -7.96 0.36 -14.54
N ASP A 14 -7.57 1.63 -14.70
CA ASP A 14 -7.28 2.51 -13.57
C ASP A 14 -8.53 2.76 -12.71
N SER A 15 -9.69 2.91 -13.34
CA SER A 15 -10.98 3.04 -12.64
C SER A 15 -11.31 1.79 -11.81
N GLN A 16 -11.07 0.59 -12.35
CA GLN A 16 -11.27 -0.67 -11.61
C GLN A 16 -10.30 -0.84 -10.42
N ILE A 17 -9.06 -0.34 -10.56
CA ILE A 17 -8.07 -0.31 -9.48
C ILE A 17 -8.52 0.63 -8.36
N ILE A 18 -9.04 1.80 -8.72
CA ILE A 18 -9.58 2.79 -7.78
C ILE A 18 -10.80 2.22 -7.04
N ASP A 19 -11.73 1.61 -7.77
CA ASP A 19 -12.92 1.00 -7.21
C ASP A 19 -12.57 -0.10 -6.20
N SER A 20 -11.65 -1.00 -6.58
CA SER A 20 -11.12 -2.03 -5.68
C SER A 20 -10.47 -1.42 -4.43
N TYR A 21 -9.78 -0.27 -4.56
CA TYR A 21 -9.16 0.40 -3.42
C TYR A 21 -10.16 1.05 -2.46
N LEU A 22 -11.22 1.66 -2.99
CA LEU A 22 -12.20 2.41 -2.20
C LEU A 22 -13.27 1.50 -1.58
N HIS A 23 -13.63 0.41 -2.24
CA HIS A 23 -14.81 -0.38 -1.87
C HIS A 23 -14.51 -1.81 -1.40
N ASP A 24 -13.47 -2.48 -1.90
CA ASP A 24 -13.25 -3.90 -1.61
C ASP A 24 -12.45 -4.18 -0.32
N ALA A 25 -12.08 -3.15 0.47
CA ALA A 25 -11.20 -3.27 1.64
C ALA A 25 -9.89 -4.05 1.37
N THR A 26 -9.48 -4.16 0.10
CA THR A 26 -8.30 -4.94 -0.31
C THR A 26 -7.04 -4.13 -0.12
N SER A 27 -5.98 -4.79 0.33
CA SER A 27 -4.68 -4.15 0.49
C SER A 27 -4.09 -3.76 -0.87
N ILE A 28 -3.24 -2.72 -0.92
CA ILE A 28 -2.49 -2.33 -2.13
C ILE A 28 -1.76 -3.53 -2.75
N LYS A 29 -1.24 -4.44 -1.91
CA LYS A 29 -0.56 -5.67 -2.32
C LYS A 29 -1.48 -6.65 -3.04
N GLU A 30 -2.71 -6.80 -2.57
CA GLU A 30 -3.71 -7.66 -3.21
C GLU A 30 -4.21 -7.05 -4.53
N ILE A 31 -4.42 -5.74 -4.56
CA ILE A 31 -4.76 -5.01 -5.79
C ILE A 31 -3.64 -5.17 -6.82
N ALA A 32 -2.38 -4.99 -6.41
CA ALA A 32 -1.21 -5.21 -7.26
C ALA A 32 -1.21 -6.63 -7.86
N LYS A 33 -1.47 -7.65 -7.05
CA LYS A 33 -1.58 -9.05 -7.50
C LYS A 33 -2.77 -9.28 -8.44
N LYS A 34 -3.95 -8.74 -8.13
CA LYS A 34 -5.20 -8.87 -8.92
C LYS A 34 -5.03 -8.29 -10.33
N PHE A 35 -4.35 -7.16 -10.45
CA PHE A 35 -4.17 -6.44 -11.72
C PHE A 35 -2.82 -6.68 -12.40
N GLY A 36 -1.98 -7.57 -11.87
CA GLY A 36 -0.65 -7.86 -12.44
C GLY A 36 0.30 -6.66 -12.48
N LYS A 37 0.14 -5.73 -11.53
CA LYS A 37 0.96 -4.50 -11.42
C LYS A 37 1.83 -4.57 -10.17
N THR A 38 2.86 -3.73 -10.12
CA THR A 38 3.66 -3.53 -8.90
C THR A 38 2.92 -2.61 -7.92
N GLU A 39 3.21 -2.73 -6.63
CA GLU A 39 2.63 -1.82 -5.62
C GLU A 39 2.92 -0.34 -5.95
N SER A 40 4.13 -0.03 -6.42
CA SER A 40 4.49 1.33 -6.86
C SER A 40 3.62 1.85 -8.01
N GLN A 41 3.21 0.98 -8.95
CA GLN A 41 2.29 1.37 -10.02
C GLN A 41 0.90 1.67 -9.47
N ILE A 42 0.39 0.84 -8.53
CA ILE A 42 -0.88 1.12 -7.85
C ILE A 42 -0.83 2.45 -7.12
N TYR A 43 0.24 2.72 -6.36
CA TYR A 43 0.44 4.01 -5.70
C TYR A 43 0.43 5.19 -6.69
N ARG A 44 1.03 5.02 -7.86
CA ARG A 44 1.07 6.06 -8.89
C ARG A 44 -0.30 6.34 -9.49
N ILE A 45 -1.09 5.28 -9.76
CA ILE A 45 -2.46 5.37 -10.28
C ILE A 45 -3.37 6.06 -9.27
N LEU A 46 -3.31 5.67 -8.00
CA LEU A 46 -4.12 6.31 -6.95
C LEU A 46 -3.74 7.80 -6.81
N HIS A 47 -2.43 8.10 -6.82
CA HIS A 47 -1.95 9.48 -6.71
C HIS A 47 -2.31 10.34 -7.93
N SER A 48 -2.33 9.78 -9.15
CA SER A 48 -2.73 10.54 -10.36
C SER A 48 -4.21 10.88 -10.38
N HIS A 49 -5.02 10.19 -9.57
CA HIS A 49 -6.44 10.45 -9.39
C HIS A 49 -6.74 11.13 -8.05
N GLU A 50 -5.74 11.79 -7.45
CA GLU A 50 -5.84 12.54 -6.18
C GLU A 50 -6.29 11.72 -4.96
N ILE A 51 -6.36 10.39 -5.11
CA ILE A 51 -6.61 9.49 -3.99
C ILE A 51 -5.31 9.39 -3.22
N LYS A 52 -5.35 9.75 -1.94
CA LYS A 52 -4.24 9.53 -1.02
C LYS A 52 -4.37 8.11 -0.49
N PRO A 53 -3.63 7.13 -1.05
CA PRO A 53 -3.61 5.83 -0.44
C PRO A 53 -3.14 6.01 0.98
N ASN A 54 -3.91 5.45 1.92
CA ASN A 54 -3.45 5.26 3.28
C ASN A 54 -2.16 4.46 3.20
N ARG A 55 -1.01 5.17 3.21
CA ARG A 55 0.32 4.61 3.39
C ARG A 55 0.34 4.11 4.82
N SER A 56 -0.26 2.93 4.99
CA SER A 56 -0.54 2.20 6.21
C SER A 56 -0.03 2.89 7.46
N LYS A 57 -0.86 3.74 8.08
CA LYS A 57 -0.81 3.92 9.55
C LYS A 57 -1.56 2.79 10.26
N ALA A 58 -2.32 1.98 9.52
CA ALA A 58 -3.17 0.91 10.03
C ALA A 58 -2.44 -0.03 10.99
N ASN A 59 -1.13 -0.24 10.77
CA ASN A 59 -0.31 -1.09 11.64
C ASN A 59 0.72 -0.33 12.48
N HIS A 60 0.82 1.01 12.43
CA HIS A 60 1.76 1.77 13.29
C HIS A 60 1.46 1.54 14.78
N HIS A 61 0.18 1.52 15.14
CA HIS A 61 -0.24 1.22 16.51
C HIS A 61 0.19 -0.20 16.92
N LYS A 62 0.01 -1.18 16.02
CA LYS A 62 0.46 -2.57 16.24
C LYS A 62 1.98 -2.67 16.34
N VAL A 63 2.74 -1.93 15.53
CA VAL A 63 4.21 -1.85 15.62
C VAL A 63 4.63 -1.41 17.03
N ASN A 64 4.03 -0.33 17.55
CA ASN A 64 4.35 0.18 18.88
C ASN A 64 3.97 -0.83 19.98
N ILE A 65 2.78 -1.44 19.91
CA ILE A 65 2.36 -2.47 20.89
C ILE A 65 3.31 -3.66 20.86
N LEU A 66 3.55 -4.26 19.69
CA LEU A 66 4.37 -5.46 19.57
C LEU A 66 5.82 -5.21 20.00
N SER A 67 6.37 -4.05 19.66
CA SER A 67 7.70 -3.66 20.13
C SER A 67 7.74 -3.49 21.65
N ASN A 68 6.71 -2.92 22.27
CA ASN A 68 6.61 -2.80 23.73
C ASN A 68 6.44 -4.15 24.43
N LEU A 69 5.86 -5.15 23.74
CA LEU A 69 5.80 -6.54 24.19
C LEU A 69 7.13 -7.30 24.01
N GLY A 70 8.18 -6.64 23.52
CA GLY A 70 9.53 -7.21 23.39
C GLY A 70 9.80 -7.95 22.07
N TRP A 71 8.90 -7.89 21.09
CA TRP A 71 9.15 -8.49 19.78
C TRP A 71 10.27 -7.76 19.04
N ASN A 72 11.09 -8.50 18.30
CA ASN A 72 12.16 -7.88 17.52
C ASN A 72 11.62 -7.29 16.19
N ASN A 73 12.38 -6.35 15.61
CA ASN A 73 11.96 -5.63 14.40
C ASN A 73 11.62 -6.54 13.21
N LYS A 74 12.23 -7.73 13.11
CA LYS A 74 12.00 -8.68 12.02
C LYS A 74 10.66 -9.40 12.20
N GLU A 75 10.35 -9.82 13.42
CA GLU A 75 9.06 -10.42 13.76
C GLU A 75 7.91 -9.44 13.57
N VAL A 76 8.08 -8.21 14.06
CA VAL A 76 7.11 -7.14 13.87
C VAL A 76 6.90 -6.84 12.37
N ALA A 77 7.98 -6.77 11.59
CA ALA A 77 7.93 -6.57 10.14
C ALA A 77 7.11 -7.68 9.46
N ASN A 78 7.41 -8.95 9.77
CA ASN A 78 6.68 -10.10 9.23
C ASN A 78 5.19 -10.05 9.57
N PHE A 79 4.86 -9.76 10.83
CA PHE A 79 3.46 -9.73 11.30
C PHE A 79 2.67 -8.56 10.71
N THR A 80 3.28 -7.38 10.63
CA THR A 80 2.60 -6.15 10.19
C THR A 80 2.63 -5.94 8.68
N GLY A 81 3.38 -6.77 7.95
CA GLY A 81 3.63 -6.61 6.51
C GLY A 81 4.58 -5.46 6.18
N TYR A 82 5.28 -4.91 7.17
CA TYR A 82 6.28 -3.86 6.96
C TYR A 82 7.66 -4.43 6.66
N THR A 83 8.54 -3.56 6.16
CA THR A 83 9.97 -3.84 6.17
C THR A 83 10.55 -3.50 7.54
N SER A 84 11.65 -4.15 7.93
CA SER A 84 12.37 -3.81 9.17
C SER A 84 12.86 -2.35 9.19
N ARG A 85 13.04 -1.72 8.02
CA ARG A 85 13.35 -0.29 7.90
C ARG A 85 12.14 0.57 8.28
N ASN A 86 10.95 0.22 7.79
CA ASN A 86 9.72 0.93 8.15
C ASN A 86 9.44 0.81 9.64
N VAL A 87 9.60 -0.38 10.23
CA VAL A 87 9.45 -0.59 11.69
C VAL A 87 10.36 0.36 12.48
N ARG A 88 11.66 0.42 12.15
CA ARG A 88 12.59 1.38 12.78
C ARG A 88 12.15 2.84 12.61
N ASN A 89 11.74 3.22 11.41
CA ASN A 89 11.31 4.59 11.13
C ASN A 89 10.05 4.98 11.93
N ILE A 90 9.15 4.03 12.19
CA ILE A 90 7.95 4.24 13.01
C ILE A 90 8.34 4.43 14.47
N LEU A 91 9.17 3.52 15.02
CA LEU A 91 9.63 3.58 16.41
C LEU A 91 10.47 4.83 16.73
N ASN A 92 11.25 5.32 15.76
CA ASN A 92 12.07 6.52 15.91
C ASN A 92 11.27 7.83 15.81
N LYS A 93 10.05 7.82 15.27
CA LYS A 93 9.18 9.01 15.20
C LYS A 93 8.36 9.26 16.47
N GLY A 94 8.25 8.27 17.34
CA GLY A 94 7.52 8.36 18.61
C GLY A 94 8.38 8.74 19.82
N LYS A 95 9.66 9.04 19.59
CA LYS A 95 10.62 9.58 20.57
C LYS A 95 10.86 11.05 20.26
#